data_AF-A0A699XB06-F1
#
_entry.id   AF-A0A699XB06-F1
#
_cell.length_a   1.000
_cell.length_b   1.000
_cell.length_c   1.000
_cell.angle_alpha   90.00
_cell.angle_beta   90.00
_cell.angle_gamma   90.00
#
_symmetry.space_group_name_H-M   'P 1'
#
loop_
_entity.id
_entity.type
_entity.pdbx_description
1 polymer ?
#
loop_
_entity_poly.entity_id
_entity_poly.type
_entity_poly.pdbx_seq_one_letter_code
_entity_poly.pdbx_strand_id
1 'polypeptide(L)'
;ELGYGSLDAVIVPSATGALLAGTAVVSHALNPHITVFGSEPMVGGANLATARSQGKRITVISDTTIADGLRSPTSQFNWEYVKSPTLVKDVLQ
;
A
#
# COMPACT_ATOMS: atom_id res chain seq x y z
N GLU A 1 -11.11 -27.74 15.38
CA GLU A 1 -10.98 -26.42 14.73
C GLU A 1 -9.76 -26.46 13.83
N LEU A 2 -9.89 -26.06 12.56
CA LEU A 2 -8.74 -25.96 11.65
C LEU A 2 -7.90 -24.78 12.13
N GLY A 3 -6.85 -25.07 12.90
CA GLY A 3 -6.03 -24.10 13.61
C GLY A 3 -5.16 -23.30 12.65
N TYR A 4 -5.67 -22.16 12.20
CA TYR A 4 -4.83 -21.10 11.64
C TYR A 4 -4.47 -20.15 12.79
N GLY A 5 -3.18 -19.91 12.98
CA GLY A 5 -2.68 -18.95 13.98
C GLY A 5 -3.19 -17.54 13.74
N SER A 6 -2.84 -16.60 14.62
CA SER A 6 -3.14 -15.18 14.43
C SER A 6 -2.57 -14.68 13.09
N LEU A 7 -3.29 -13.80 12.40
CA LEU A 7 -2.79 -13.15 11.20
C LEU A 7 -1.57 -12.28 11.55
N ASP A 8 -0.42 -12.56 10.94
CA ASP A 8 0.82 -11.81 11.20
C ASP A 8 1.01 -10.63 10.24
N ALA A 9 0.61 -10.78 8.97
CA ALA A 9 0.82 -9.76 7.95
C ALA A 9 -0.21 -9.78 6.82
N VAL A 10 -0.37 -8.63 6.15
CA VAL A 10 -1.21 -8.45 4.97
C VAL A 10 -0.44 -7.67 3.90
N ILE A 11 -0.51 -8.13 2.65
CA ILE A 11 0.04 -7.43 1.48
C ILE A 11 -1.14 -6.95 0.64
N VAL A 12 -1.16 -5.65 0.33
CA VAL A 12 -2.31 -5.00 -0.30
C VAL A 12 -1.90 -4.32 -1.62
N PRO A 13 -2.47 -4.72 -2.76
CA PRO A 13 -2.22 -4.02 -4.02
C PRO A 13 -2.71 -2.57 -3.91
N SER A 14 -1.90 -1.63 -4.39
CA SER A 14 -2.16 -0.21 -4.18
C SER A 14 -1.99 0.61 -5.46
N ALA A 15 -2.99 1.46 -5.69
CA ALA A 15 -3.02 2.47 -6.75
C ALA A 15 -3.24 3.86 -6.11
N THR A 16 -4.51 4.28 -6.05
CA THR A 16 -4.96 5.47 -5.33
C THR A 16 -4.73 5.41 -3.82
N GLY A 17 -4.36 4.24 -3.29
CA GLY A 17 -4.05 4.01 -1.87
C GLY A 17 -5.25 3.73 -0.97
N ALA A 18 -6.49 3.73 -1.50
CA ALA A 18 -7.69 3.60 -0.66
C ALA A 18 -7.78 2.22 0.02
N LEU A 19 -7.54 1.15 -0.74
CA LEU A 19 -7.56 -0.21 -0.19
C LEU A 19 -6.44 -0.40 0.84
N LEU A 20 -5.20 0.00 0.51
CA LEU A 20 -4.06 -0.07 1.43
C LEU A 20 -4.30 0.73 2.72
N ALA A 21 -4.77 1.97 2.62
CA ALA A 21 -5.06 2.80 3.79
C ALA A 21 -6.16 2.21 4.67
N GLY A 22 -7.28 1.78 4.06
CA GLY A 22 -8.38 1.16 4.79
C GLY A 22 -7.98 -0.15 5.47
N THR A 23 -7.25 -1.01 4.76
CA THR A 23 -6.70 -2.24 5.34
C THR A 23 -5.75 -1.94 6.49
N ALA A 24 -4.83 -0.98 6.33
CA ALA A 24 -3.92 -0.58 7.40
C ALA A 24 -4.68 -0.13 8.66
N VAL A 25 -5.70 0.72 8.52
CA VAL A 25 -6.51 1.20 9.64
C VAL A 25 -7.25 0.04 10.34
N VAL A 26 -7.95 -0.80 9.57
CA VAL A 26 -8.75 -1.89 10.15
C VAL A 26 -7.88 -2.98 10.75
N SER A 27 -6.77 -3.35 10.10
CA SER A 27 -5.82 -4.35 10.61
C SER A 27 -5.29 -3.94 11.98
N HIS A 28 -4.80 -2.69 12.13
CA HIS A 28 -4.26 -2.23 13.42
C HIS A 28 -5.35 -2.02 14.49
N ALA A 29 -6.58 -1.69 14.09
CA ALA A 29 -7.71 -1.61 15.02
C ALA A 29 -8.11 -3.00 15.57
N LEU A 30 -8.00 -4.05 14.77
CA LEU A 30 -8.29 -5.43 15.18
C LEU A 30 -7.13 -6.05 15.96
N ASN A 31 -5.90 -5.86 15.49
CA ASN A 31 -4.68 -6.31 16.14
C ASN A 31 -3.49 -5.43 15.71
N PRO A 32 -2.92 -4.61 16.61
CA PRO A 32 -1.81 -3.71 16.28
C PRO A 32 -0.50 -4.43 15.92
N HIS A 33 -0.42 -5.76 16.09
CA HIS A 33 0.73 -6.56 15.68
C HIS A 33 0.67 -7.01 14.22
N ILE A 34 -0.45 -6.83 13.51
CA ILE A 34 -0.55 -7.16 12.08
C ILE A 34 0.32 -6.19 11.28
N THR A 35 1.30 -6.72 10.55
CA THR A 35 2.14 -5.92 9.66
C THR A 35 1.47 -5.72 8.30
N VAL A 36 1.35 -4.48 7.85
CA VAL A 36 0.71 -4.17 6.55
C VAL A 36 1.74 -3.67 5.55
N PHE A 37 1.76 -4.29 4.37
CA PHE A 37 2.58 -3.91 3.22
C PHE A 37 1.68 -3.46 2.07
N GLY A 38 2.14 -2.47 1.31
CA GLY A 38 1.62 -2.22 -0.03
C GLY A 38 2.32 -3.12 -1.06
N SER A 39 1.70 -3.32 -2.21
CA SER A 39 2.35 -3.82 -3.40
C SER A 39 1.95 -3.00 -4.62
N GLU A 40 2.88 -2.82 -5.54
CA GLU A 40 2.64 -2.19 -6.83
C GLU A 40 3.45 -2.86 -7.93
N PRO A 41 3.08 -2.68 -9.21
CA PRO A 41 3.90 -3.12 -10.32
C PRO A 41 5.23 -2.35 -10.37
N MET A 42 6.34 -3.06 -10.63
CA MET A 42 7.67 -2.47 -10.84
C MET A 42 7.71 -1.37 -11.92
N VAL A 43 6.84 -1.45 -12.95
CA VAL A 43 6.72 -0.47 -14.04
C VAL A 43 5.24 -0.14 -14.26
N GLY A 44 4.91 1.13 -14.55
CA GLY A 44 3.53 1.55 -14.86
C GLY A 44 2.54 1.55 -13.67
N GLY A 45 3.05 1.36 -12.45
CA GLY A 45 2.28 1.44 -11.19
C GLY A 45 2.16 2.86 -10.64
N ALA A 46 1.83 2.98 -9.35
CA ALA A 46 1.59 4.27 -8.69
C ALA A 46 2.87 5.01 -8.26
N ASN A 47 4.05 4.42 -8.46
CA ASN A 47 5.36 4.89 -7.99
C ASN A 47 5.40 5.06 -6.45
N LEU A 48 4.64 4.24 -5.72
CA LEU A 48 4.48 4.30 -4.27
C LEU A 48 5.77 4.00 -3.51
N ALA A 49 6.54 3.00 -3.91
CA ALA A 49 7.81 2.67 -3.26
C ALA A 49 8.80 3.84 -3.41
N THR A 50 8.89 4.40 -4.62
CA THR A 50 9.69 5.60 -4.90
C THR A 50 9.18 6.84 -4.17
N ALA A 51 7.86 7.06 -4.14
CA ALA A 51 7.25 8.18 -3.42
C ALA A 51 7.54 8.11 -1.92
N ARG A 52 7.49 6.90 -1.33
CA ARG A 52 7.82 6.67 0.08
C ARG A 52 9.29 6.92 0.38
N SER A 53 10.20 6.40 -0.44
CA SER A 53 11.64 6.62 -0.25
C SER A 53 12.03 8.09 -0.37
N GLN A 54 11.32 8.86 -1.21
CA GLN A 54 11.51 10.31 -1.36
C GLN A 54 10.72 11.14 -0.32
N GLY A 55 9.82 10.53 0.45
CA GLY A 55 8.90 11.24 1.33
C GLY A 55 7.91 12.17 0.61
N LYS A 56 7.73 12.00 -0.70
CA LYS A 56 6.96 12.90 -1.57
C LYS A 56 6.03 12.13 -2.49
N ARG A 57 4.75 12.50 -2.48
CA ARG A 57 3.74 11.94 -3.38
C ARG A 57 4.11 12.19 -4.84
N ILE A 58 4.08 11.14 -5.66
CA ILE A 58 4.26 11.20 -7.11
C ILE A 58 2.89 11.12 -7.78
N THR A 59 2.65 12.00 -8.76
CA THR A 59 1.36 12.12 -9.47
C THR A 59 1.41 11.72 -10.92
N VAL A 60 2.61 11.47 -11.45
CA VAL A 60 2.84 11.11 -12.83
C VAL A 60 3.21 9.64 -12.88
N ILE A 61 2.54 8.90 -13.75
CA ILE A 61 2.86 7.52 -14.07
C ILE A 61 3.43 7.52 -15.48
N SER A 62 4.65 7.01 -15.62
CA SER A 62 5.22 6.65 -16.91
C SER A 62 4.90 5.18 -17.17
N ASP A 63 4.73 4.83 -18.44
CA ASP A 63 4.50 3.45 -18.88
C ASP A 63 3.17 2.83 -18.45
N THR A 64 2.99 1.56 -18.81
CA THR A 64 1.78 0.79 -18.53
C THR A 64 2.15 -0.60 -18.04
N THR A 65 1.23 -1.22 -17.30
CA THR A 65 1.35 -2.57 -16.75
C THR A 65 0.06 -3.32 -16.96
N ILE A 66 0.10 -4.64 -17.18
CA ILE A 66 -1.12 -5.46 -17.32
C ILE A 66 -2.09 -5.32 -16.14
N ALA A 67 -1.61 -4.91 -14.96
CA ALA A 67 -2.44 -4.51 -13.82
C ALA A 67 -3.06 -3.13 -14.03
N ASP A 68 -4.01 -3.03 -14.95
CA ASP A 68 -4.69 -1.79 -15.34
C ASP A 68 -5.36 -1.06 -14.16
N GLY A 69 -5.93 -1.79 -13.22
CA GLY A 69 -6.48 -1.24 -11.97
C GLY A 69 -5.46 -0.55 -11.06
N LEU A 70 -4.15 -0.75 -11.31
CA LEU A 70 -3.06 -0.16 -10.52
C LEU A 70 -2.41 1.07 -11.16
N ARG A 71 -2.88 1.49 -12.34
CA ARG A 71 -2.33 2.63 -13.12
C ARG A 71 -2.89 3.99 -12.66
N SER A 72 -3.01 4.20 -11.35
CA SER A 72 -3.53 5.46 -10.79
C SER A 72 -2.62 5.98 -9.68
N PRO A 73 -2.24 7.27 -9.71
CA PRO A 73 -1.39 7.83 -8.67
C PRO A 73 -2.13 7.82 -7.32
N THR A 74 -1.37 7.68 -6.24
CA THR A 74 -1.93 7.73 -4.89
C THR A 74 -2.62 9.06 -4.64
N SER A 75 -3.84 9.03 -4.08
CA SER A 75 -4.60 10.24 -3.78
C SER A 75 -3.91 11.05 -2.67
N GLN A 76 -4.16 12.37 -2.62
CA GLN A 76 -3.61 13.19 -1.55
C GLN A 76 -4.08 12.76 -0.17
N PHE A 77 -5.35 12.36 -0.03
CA PHE A 77 -5.91 11.91 1.26
C PHE A 77 -5.30 10.60 1.73
N ASN A 78 -5.15 9.62 0.83
CA ASN A 78 -4.59 8.33 1.20
C ASN A 78 -3.08 8.38 1.44
N TRP A 79 -2.38 9.34 0.84
CA TRP A 79 -0.94 9.51 1.00
C TRP A 79 -0.51 9.66 2.47
N GLU A 80 -1.31 10.34 3.30
CA GLU A 80 -1.00 10.53 4.72
C GLU A 80 -0.96 9.20 5.49
N TYR A 81 -1.84 8.25 5.16
CA TYR A 81 -1.84 6.91 5.72
C TYR A 81 -0.73 6.05 5.10
N VAL A 82 -0.62 6.10 3.77
CA VAL A 82 0.32 5.27 3.02
C VAL A 82 1.77 5.64 3.30
N LYS A 83 2.10 6.89 3.63
CA LYS A 83 3.47 7.28 4.01
C LYS A 83 3.81 7.00 5.47
N SER A 84 2.81 6.70 6.30
CA SER A 84 3.02 6.49 7.73
C SER A 84 3.71 5.15 7.99
N PRO A 85 4.91 5.12 8.61
CA PRO A 85 5.61 3.87 8.91
C PRO A 85 4.94 3.06 10.02
N THR A 86 4.01 3.67 10.78
CA THR A 86 3.23 2.98 11.81
C THR A 86 1.99 2.27 11.25
N LEU A 87 1.58 2.59 10.03
CA LEU A 87 0.42 1.99 9.37
C LEU A 87 0.81 1.11 8.19
N VAL A 88 1.81 1.53 7.41
CA VAL A 88 2.30 0.77 6.26
C VAL A 88 3.80 0.59 6.42
N LYS A 89 4.22 -0.67 6.57
CA LYS A 89 5.60 -1.05 6.80
C LYS A 89 6.48 -0.73 5.60
N ASP A 90 6.08 -1.18 4.41
CA ASP A 90 6.77 -0.91 3.15
C ASP A 90 5.84 -1.11 1.95
N VAL A 91 6.33 -0.79 0.74
CA VAL A 91 5.68 -1.11 -0.54
C VAL A 91 6.60 -1.98 -1.38
N LEU A 92 6.12 -3.18 -1.72
CA LEU A 92 6.83 -4.17 -2.53
C LEU A 92 6.61 -3.88 -4.02
N GLN A 93 7.66 -4.10 -4.85
CA GLN A 93 7.64 -3.95 -6.31
C GLN A 93 8.00 -5.26 -7.01
#